data_AF-A0A1M6RPW2-F1
#
_entry.id   AF-A0A1M6RPW2-F1
#
_cell.length_a   1.000
_cell.length_b   1.000
_cell.length_c   1.000
_cell.angle_alpha   90.00
_cell.angle_beta   90.00
_cell.angle_gamma   90.00
#
_symmetry.space_group_name_H-M   'P 1'
#
loop_
_entity.id
_entity.type
_entity.pdbx_description
1 polymer ?
#
loop_
_entity_poly.entity_id
_entity_poly.type
_entity_poly.pdbx_seq_one_letter_code
_entity_poly.pdbx_strand_id
1 'polypeptide(L)'
;MDNKYAKVMVEGSPISKSNFKLFNVNGRAILPVNSGKYHDRYALYEQEIALKARIQNPNVVMDEALIAVLKVYYKSSKRHPDTNNITKSIFDGIEKSGLIVNDAQVRRLIIEEFYDKENPRFELELFAESIYGMNYNIVKKNIPDESILYAPPSNAGGGIGVKNFKKSSTPKKTGSSIDKYSCTMCGKSYDKSQLISINKGHSYLCKKCFQKHFK
;
A
#
# COMPACT_ATOMS: atom_id res chain seq x y z
N MET A 1 36.46 -1.32 -13.29
CA MET A 1 36.17 -0.76 -11.96
C MET A 1 34.89 -1.43 -11.52
N ASP A 2 34.97 -2.32 -10.53
CA ASP A 2 33.78 -2.99 -10.05
C ASP A 2 32.89 -1.94 -9.38
N ASN A 3 31.71 -1.70 -9.95
CA ASN A 3 30.76 -0.78 -9.36
C ASN A 3 30.14 -1.46 -8.15
N LYS A 4 30.71 -1.19 -6.98
CA LYS A 4 30.32 -1.71 -5.66
C LYS A 4 29.20 -0.88 -5.01
N TYR A 5 28.61 0.02 -5.79
CA TYR A 5 27.48 0.85 -5.45
C TYR A 5 26.58 1.01 -6.67
N ALA A 6 25.26 1.00 -6.46
CA ALA A 6 24.28 1.33 -7.49
C ALA A 6 23.14 2.14 -6.89
N LYS A 7 22.62 3.10 -7.65
CA LYS A 7 21.43 3.87 -7.30
C LYS A 7 20.38 3.72 -8.39
N VAL A 8 19.14 3.47 -7.99
CA VAL A 8 17.99 3.36 -8.88
C VAL A 8 16.89 4.29 -8.39
N MET A 9 16.40 5.17 -9.27
CA MET A 9 15.24 6.01 -9.04
C MET A 9 14.14 5.70 -10.04
N VAL A 10 12.93 5.48 -9.55
CA VAL A 10 11.76 5.23 -10.40
C VAL A 10 10.63 6.13 -9.94
N GLU A 11 10.06 6.87 -10.89
CA GLU A 11 8.95 7.77 -10.67
C GLU A 11 7.65 7.00 -10.45
N GLY A 12 6.69 7.66 -9.79
CA GLY A 12 5.41 7.08 -9.42
C GLY A 12 5.41 6.45 -8.02
N SER A 13 4.20 6.29 -7.49
CA SER A 13 4.03 5.59 -6.20
C SER A 13 4.24 4.09 -6.38
N PRO A 14 5.06 3.45 -5.53
CA PRO A 14 5.27 2.00 -5.61
C PRO A 14 3.97 1.21 -5.47
N ILE A 15 3.93 0.06 -6.11
CA ILE A 15 2.75 -0.81 -6.16
C ILE A 15 3.08 -2.14 -5.47
N SER A 16 2.15 -2.70 -4.69
CA SER A 16 2.35 -4.00 -4.04
C SER A 16 1.83 -5.16 -4.90
N LYS A 17 2.57 -6.28 -4.88
CA LYS A 17 2.27 -7.50 -5.65
C LYS A 17 0.95 -8.18 -5.27
N SER A 18 0.55 -8.11 -4.01
CA SER A 18 -0.61 -8.85 -3.47
C SER A 18 -1.93 -8.48 -4.14
N ASN A 19 -2.07 -7.24 -4.60
CA ASN A 19 -3.30 -6.73 -5.21
C ASN A 19 -3.56 -7.22 -6.65
N PHE A 20 -2.59 -7.88 -7.28
CA PHE A 20 -2.62 -8.26 -8.70
C PHE A 20 -2.65 -9.77 -8.94
N LYS A 21 -2.56 -10.57 -7.86
CA LYS A 21 -2.64 -12.03 -7.94
C LYS A 21 -4.07 -12.46 -8.27
N LEU A 22 -4.21 -13.28 -9.30
CA LEU A 22 -5.40 -14.07 -9.55
C LEU A 22 -5.18 -15.47 -8.97
N PHE A 23 -6.25 -16.18 -8.61
CA PHE A 23 -6.15 -17.56 -8.14
C PHE A 23 -6.84 -18.48 -9.13
N ASN A 24 -6.18 -19.57 -9.49
CA ASN A 24 -6.84 -20.62 -10.28
C ASN A 24 -7.77 -21.46 -9.40
N VAL A 25 -8.53 -22.36 -10.04
CA VAL A 25 -9.43 -23.30 -9.37
C VAL A 25 -8.74 -24.19 -8.32
N ASN A 26 -7.43 -24.38 -8.42
CA ASN A 26 -6.61 -25.15 -7.48
C ASN A 26 -5.95 -24.28 -6.39
N GLY A 27 -6.35 -23.00 -6.27
CA GLY A 27 -5.83 -22.08 -5.27
C GLY A 27 -4.40 -21.57 -5.51
N ARG A 28 -3.77 -21.90 -6.64
CA ARG A 28 -2.45 -21.35 -7.01
C ARG A 28 -2.60 -19.91 -7.49
N ALA A 29 -1.74 -19.04 -6.97
CA ALA A 29 -1.65 -17.66 -7.42
C ALA A 29 -1.00 -17.59 -8.81
N ILE A 30 -1.68 -16.94 -9.74
CA ILE A 30 -1.22 -16.66 -11.10
C ILE A 30 -1.17 -15.14 -11.26
N LEU A 31 -0.09 -14.64 -11.86
CA LEU A 31 0.00 -13.26 -12.29
C LEU A 31 -0.46 -13.17 -13.75
N PRO A 32 -1.51 -12.40 -14.07
CA PRO A 32 -1.92 -12.21 -15.45
C PRO A 32 -0.89 -11.39 -16.22
N VAL A 33 -0.69 -11.75 -17.49
CA VAL A 33 0.26 -11.10 -18.39
C VAL A 33 -0.42 -10.88 -19.74
N ASN A 34 -0.22 -9.70 -20.31
CA ASN A 34 -0.61 -9.34 -21.68
C ASN A 34 -2.12 -9.53 -21.97
N SER A 35 -2.96 -9.29 -20.97
CA SER A 35 -4.42 -9.38 -21.06
C SER A 35 -5.08 -8.07 -21.51
N GLY A 36 -4.32 -6.96 -21.55
CA GLY A 36 -4.81 -5.60 -21.77
C GLY A 36 -5.63 -5.05 -20.59
N LYS A 37 -5.64 -5.75 -19.45
CA LYS A 37 -6.52 -5.43 -18.30
C LYS A 37 -5.73 -4.78 -17.16
N TYR A 38 -6.47 -4.23 -16.20
CA TYR A 38 -5.96 -3.62 -14.97
C TYR A 38 -4.89 -4.44 -14.24
N HIS A 39 -4.99 -5.76 -14.30
CA HIS A 39 -4.08 -6.65 -13.61
C HIS A 39 -2.67 -6.71 -14.21
N ASP A 40 -2.49 -6.30 -15.47
CA ASP A 40 -1.19 -6.27 -16.13
C ASP A 40 -0.28 -5.15 -15.61
N ARG A 41 -0.84 -4.18 -14.87
CA ARG A 41 -0.08 -3.01 -14.36
C ARG A 41 1.10 -3.42 -13.48
N TYR A 42 1.01 -4.55 -12.78
CA TYR A 42 2.12 -5.06 -12.01
C TYR A 42 3.28 -5.54 -12.90
N ALA A 43 2.97 -6.27 -13.97
CA ALA A 43 3.99 -6.73 -14.91
C ALA A 43 4.66 -5.54 -15.65
N LEU A 44 3.89 -4.51 -15.99
CA LEU A 44 4.40 -3.26 -16.55
C LEU A 44 5.29 -2.51 -15.57
N TYR A 45 4.88 -2.43 -14.30
CA TYR A 45 5.66 -1.81 -13.23
C TYR A 45 7.01 -2.51 -13.02
N GLU A 46 7.03 -3.86 -12.98
CA GLU A 46 8.29 -4.61 -12.91
C GLU A 46 9.20 -4.35 -14.12
N GLN A 47 8.63 -4.24 -15.33
CA GLN A 47 9.40 -3.90 -16.54
C GLN A 47 9.94 -2.47 -16.49
N GLU A 48 9.17 -1.52 -15.98
CA GLU A 48 9.58 -0.13 -15.82
C GLU A 48 10.76 -0.01 -14.85
N ILE A 49 10.68 -0.67 -13.70
CA ILE A 49 11.81 -0.74 -12.75
C ILE A 49 13.03 -1.34 -13.44
N ALA A 50 12.87 -2.47 -14.13
CA ALA A 50 13.97 -3.14 -14.80
C ALA A 50 14.66 -2.25 -15.85
N LEU A 51 13.86 -1.53 -16.64
CA LEU A 51 14.36 -0.60 -17.65
C LEU A 51 15.11 0.58 -17.02
N LYS A 52 14.51 1.24 -16.02
CA LYS A 52 15.11 2.39 -15.33
C LYS A 52 16.42 2.01 -14.63
N ALA A 53 16.46 0.84 -13.99
CA ALA A 53 17.66 0.34 -13.32
C ALA A 53 18.82 0.13 -14.31
N ARG A 54 18.56 -0.51 -15.47
CA ARG A 54 19.58 -0.73 -16.52
C ARG A 54 20.08 0.56 -17.15
N ILE A 55 19.17 1.52 -17.40
CA ILE A 55 19.56 2.82 -17.99
C ILE A 55 20.45 3.60 -17.02
N GLN A 56 20.13 3.58 -15.72
CA GLN A 56 20.88 4.30 -14.70
C GLN A 56 22.21 3.63 -14.33
N ASN A 57 22.29 2.30 -14.48
CA ASN A 57 23.47 1.51 -14.13
C ASN A 57 23.85 0.56 -15.29
N PRO A 58 24.29 1.11 -16.44
CA PRO A 58 24.57 0.31 -17.62
C PRO A 58 25.76 -0.63 -17.39
N ASN A 59 25.59 -1.91 -17.76
CA ASN A 59 26.60 -2.97 -17.62
C ASN A 59 27.10 -3.20 -16.18
N VAL A 60 26.32 -2.82 -15.17
CA VAL A 60 26.61 -3.09 -13.77
C VAL A 60 25.85 -4.33 -13.33
N VAL A 61 26.56 -5.28 -12.75
CA VAL A 61 25.99 -6.46 -12.09
C VAL A 61 26.65 -6.58 -10.73
N MET A 62 25.85 -6.58 -9.67
CA MET A 62 26.31 -6.80 -8.30
C MET A 62 26.07 -8.27 -7.94
N ASP A 63 27.13 -9.02 -7.66
CA ASP A 63 27.14 -10.47 -7.47
C ASP A 63 27.46 -10.92 -6.04
N GLU A 64 27.76 -9.98 -5.14
CA GLU A 64 28.04 -10.26 -3.73
C GLU A 64 26.90 -9.83 -2.79
N ALA A 65 27.11 -9.95 -1.47
CA ALA A 65 26.14 -9.53 -0.46
C ALA A 65 25.96 -8.00 -0.42
N LEU A 66 24.72 -7.55 -0.24
CA LEU A 66 24.31 -6.15 -0.37
C LEU A 66 23.65 -5.60 0.88
N ILE A 67 23.88 -4.31 1.10
CA ILE A 67 23.12 -3.43 1.99
C ILE A 67 22.23 -2.57 1.10
N ALA A 68 20.93 -2.55 1.38
CA ALA A 68 19.94 -1.77 0.66
C ALA A 68 19.37 -0.65 1.53
N VAL A 69 19.30 0.56 0.97
CA VAL A 69 18.60 1.70 1.55
C VAL A 69 17.50 2.10 0.57
N LEU A 70 16.24 1.90 0.98
CA LEU A 70 15.06 2.18 0.18
C LEU A 70 14.33 3.41 0.74
N LYS A 71 14.32 4.49 -0.01
CA LYS A 71 13.55 5.70 0.29
C LYS A 71 12.31 5.74 -0.56
N VAL A 72 11.15 5.92 0.06
CA VAL A 72 9.87 5.92 -0.64
C VAL A 72 9.15 7.22 -0.41
N TYR A 73 8.76 7.88 -1.50
CA TYR A 73 8.08 9.16 -1.50
C TYR A 73 6.63 8.96 -1.97
N TYR A 74 5.69 8.99 -1.02
CA TYR A 74 4.27 8.82 -1.31
C TYR A 74 3.56 10.13 -1.62
N LYS A 75 2.58 10.06 -2.51
CA LYS A 75 1.74 11.21 -2.89
C LYS A 75 0.85 11.72 -1.75
N SER A 76 0.46 10.86 -0.80
CA SER A 76 -0.47 11.20 0.27
C SER A 76 -0.15 10.42 1.54
N SER A 77 -0.22 11.11 2.68
CA SER A 77 -0.12 10.52 4.02
C SER A 77 -1.38 9.79 4.49
N LYS A 78 -2.51 9.90 3.78
CA LYS A 78 -3.79 9.31 4.22
C LYS A 78 -3.97 7.87 3.78
N ARG A 79 -3.57 7.56 2.54
CA ARG A 79 -3.66 6.22 1.94
C ARG A 79 -2.51 6.03 0.98
N HIS A 80 -1.61 5.14 1.36
CA HIS A 80 -0.58 4.58 0.51
C HIS A 80 -0.51 3.07 0.79
N PRO A 81 0.03 2.26 -0.13
CA PRO A 81 0.30 0.85 0.17
C PRO A 81 1.27 0.73 1.35
N ASP A 82 1.19 -0.41 2.06
CA ASP A 82 2.11 -0.66 3.16
C ASP A 82 3.55 -0.73 2.63
N THR A 83 4.41 0.07 3.23
CA THR A 83 5.81 0.22 2.85
C THR A 83 6.60 -1.08 2.92
N ASN A 84 6.23 -1.99 3.83
CA ASN A 84 6.84 -3.31 3.89
C ASN A 84 6.44 -4.20 2.69
N ASN A 85 5.20 -4.05 2.18
CA ASN A 85 4.67 -4.89 1.12
C ASN A 85 5.21 -4.53 -0.28
N ILE A 86 5.70 -3.31 -0.48
CA ILE A 86 6.24 -2.84 -1.76
C ILE A 86 7.68 -3.34 -2.01
N THR A 87 8.43 -3.67 -0.95
CA THR A 87 9.82 -4.13 -1.05
C THR A 87 9.98 -5.29 -2.03
N LYS A 88 9.14 -6.33 -1.89
CA LYS A 88 9.14 -7.48 -2.77
C LYS A 88 8.93 -7.11 -4.24
N SER A 89 8.00 -6.19 -4.50
CA SER A 89 7.74 -5.73 -5.86
C SER A 89 8.93 -4.98 -6.46
N ILE A 90 9.64 -4.19 -5.64
CA ILE A 90 10.80 -3.43 -6.10
C ILE A 90 11.95 -4.39 -6.40
N PHE A 91 12.28 -5.30 -5.47
CA PHE A 91 13.37 -6.25 -5.68
C PHE A 91 13.12 -7.23 -6.81
N ASP A 92 11.88 -7.69 -7.04
CA ASP A 92 11.52 -8.49 -8.22
C ASP A 92 11.88 -7.74 -9.52
N GLY A 93 11.59 -6.43 -9.59
CA GLY A 93 11.94 -5.59 -10.74
C GLY A 93 13.46 -5.34 -10.89
N ILE A 94 14.17 -5.19 -9.77
CA ILE A 94 15.63 -4.99 -9.75
C ILE A 94 16.36 -6.27 -10.15
N GLU A 95 15.94 -7.44 -9.68
CA GLU A 95 16.48 -8.74 -10.12
C GLU A 95 16.26 -8.94 -11.62
N LYS A 96 15.04 -8.66 -12.12
CA LYS A 96 14.72 -8.71 -13.56
C LYS A 96 15.53 -7.72 -14.40
N SER A 97 16.08 -6.66 -13.79
CA SER A 97 16.96 -5.72 -14.47
C SER A 97 18.32 -6.35 -14.79
N GLY A 98 18.75 -7.36 -14.02
CA GLY A 98 20.11 -7.91 -14.04
C GLY A 98 21.11 -7.14 -13.18
N LEU A 99 20.69 -6.05 -12.52
CA LEU A 99 21.55 -5.27 -11.62
C LEU A 99 22.01 -6.08 -10.41
N ILE A 100 21.17 -7.00 -9.93
CA ILE A 100 21.50 -8.00 -8.92
C ILE A 100 21.18 -9.38 -9.48
N VAL A 101 21.90 -10.39 -9.00
CA VAL A 101 21.68 -11.81 -9.37
C VAL A 101 20.42 -12.36 -8.70
N ASN A 102 20.17 -12.01 -7.44
CA ASN A 102 19.04 -12.50 -6.66
C ASN A 102 18.70 -11.58 -5.48
N ASP A 103 17.42 -11.45 -5.13
CA ASP A 103 16.98 -10.69 -3.95
C ASP A 103 17.59 -11.18 -2.62
N ALA A 104 17.96 -12.46 -2.52
CA ALA A 104 18.66 -13.03 -1.36
C ALA A 104 20.05 -12.42 -1.10
N GLN A 105 20.63 -11.70 -2.05
CA GLN A 105 21.87 -10.94 -1.83
C GLN A 105 21.68 -9.80 -0.82
N VAL A 106 20.46 -9.28 -0.68
CA VAL A 106 20.16 -8.16 0.21
C VAL A 106 20.07 -8.67 1.65
N ARG A 107 21.15 -8.52 2.41
CA ARG A 107 21.25 -8.99 3.81
C ARG A 107 20.82 -7.96 4.83
N ARG A 108 20.85 -6.68 4.46
CA ARG A 108 20.43 -5.56 5.30
C ARG A 108 19.55 -4.64 4.47
N LEU A 109 18.38 -4.30 4.98
CA LEU A 109 17.44 -3.39 4.32
C LEU A 109 16.96 -2.35 5.32
N ILE A 110 17.16 -1.07 5.00
CA ILE A 110 16.50 0.04 5.67
C ILE A 110 15.47 0.62 4.72
N ILE A 111 14.28 0.91 5.26
CA ILE A 111 13.21 1.53 4.51
C ILE A 111 12.85 2.84 5.21
N GLU A 112 12.88 3.92 4.45
CA GLU A 112 12.53 5.26 4.89
C GLU A 112 11.29 5.73 4.13
N GLU A 113 10.33 6.27 4.87
CA GLU A 113 9.08 6.76 4.32
C GLU A 113 9.04 8.29 4.34
N PHE A 114 8.69 8.87 3.20
CA PHE A 114 8.55 10.29 2.98
C PHE A 114 7.26 10.60 2.22
N TYR A 115 6.84 11.87 2.27
CA TYR A 115 5.68 12.34 1.53
C TYR A 115 6.08 13.44 0.54
N ASP A 116 5.83 13.18 -0.75
CA ASP A 116 6.04 14.11 -1.84
C ASP A 116 4.84 14.05 -2.78
N LYS A 117 3.99 15.08 -2.70
CA LYS A 117 2.74 15.14 -3.47
C LYS A 117 2.98 15.42 -4.95
N GLU A 118 4.06 16.13 -5.26
CA GLU A 118 4.39 16.61 -6.60
C GLU A 118 5.16 15.54 -7.38
N ASN A 119 6.15 14.93 -6.73
CA ASN A 119 7.01 13.93 -7.36
C ASN A 119 7.12 12.64 -6.54
N PRO A 120 6.05 11.82 -6.49
CA PRO A 120 6.12 10.52 -5.85
C PRO A 120 7.09 9.61 -6.61
N ARG A 121 7.94 8.91 -5.88
CA ARG A 121 8.99 8.04 -6.44
C ARG A 121 9.51 7.08 -5.38
N PHE A 122 10.35 6.14 -5.78
CA PHE A 122 11.26 5.49 -4.85
C PHE A 122 12.71 5.67 -5.31
N GLU A 123 13.60 5.70 -4.33
CA GLU A 123 15.04 5.71 -4.52
C GLU A 123 15.61 4.50 -3.78
N LEU A 124 16.26 3.61 -4.52
CA LEU A 124 16.94 2.45 -3.98
C LEU A 124 18.44 2.64 -4.15
N GLU A 125 19.17 2.53 -3.05
CA GLU A 125 20.62 2.53 -3.02
C GLU A 125 21.11 1.16 -2.58
N LEU A 126 22.04 0.58 -3.34
CA LEU A 126 22.64 -0.73 -3.10
C LEU A 126 24.14 -0.56 -2.88
N PHE A 127 24.65 -1.14 -1.80
CA PHE A 127 26.06 -1.08 -1.40
C PHE A 127 26.60 -2.49 -1.20
N ALA A 128 27.80 -2.76 -1.72
CA ALA A 128 28.51 -4.01 -1.45
C ALA A 128 28.95 -4.14 0.02
N GLU A 129 28.56 -5.22 0.69
CA GLU A 129 28.91 -5.46 2.11
C GLU A 129 30.41 -5.68 2.33
N SER A 130 31.18 -6.00 1.28
CA SER A 130 32.64 -6.16 1.35
C SER A 130 33.39 -4.84 1.60
N ILE A 131 32.79 -3.70 1.24
CA ILE A 131 33.43 -2.37 1.33
C ILE A 131 32.63 -1.44 2.25
N TYR A 132 31.31 -1.61 2.29
CA TYR A 132 30.42 -0.75 3.06
C TYR A 132 29.90 -1.48 4.29
N GLY A 133 29.91 -0.78 5.42
CA GLY A 133 29.27 -1.20 6.65
C GLY A 133 28.12 -0.25 7.03
N MET A 134 27.12 -0.78 7.74
CA MET A 134 26.01 0.00 8.27
C MET A 134 25.95 -0.11 9.79
N ASN A 135 26.02 1.04 10.46
CA ASN A 135 25.95 1.17 11.92
C ASN A 135 24.70 1.99 12.29
N TYR A 136 23.93 1.53 13.27
CA TYR A 136 22.76 2.25 13.80
C TYR A 136 22.87 2.41 15.31
N ASN A 137 22.44 3.57 15.81
CA ASN A 137 22.36 3.85 17.25
C ASN A 137 21.01 4.48 17.57
N ILE A 138 20.30 3.92 18.55
CA ILE A 138 19.00 4.42 19.02
C ILE A 138 19.27 5.37 20.19
N VAL A 139 19.14 6.67 19.94
CA VAL A 139 19.39 7.72 20.93
C VAL A 139 18.11 8.42 21.34
N LYS A 140 18.04 8.84 22.60
CA LYS A 140 16.95 9.68 23.10
C LYS A 140 17.11 11.09 22.53
N LYS A 141 16.07 11.62 21.89
CA LYS A 141 16.07 13.01 21.41
C LYS A 141 16.06 13.97 22.59
N ASN A 142 16.88 15.02 22.53
CA ASN A 142 16.92 16.09 23.54
C ASN A 142 15.62 16.92 23.53
N ILE A 143 15.04 17.09 22.34
CA ILE A 143 13.76 17.76 22.12
C ILE A 143 12.79 16.72 21.54
N PRO A 144 11.67 16.43 22.21
CA PRO A 144 10.68 15.48 21.70
C PRO A 144 9.90 16.09 20.52
N ASP A 145 9.65 15.29 19.49
CA ASP A 145 8.74 15.66 18.40
C ASP A 145 7.28 15.37 18.79
N GLU A 146 6.34 15.92 18.03
CA GLU A 146 4.92 15.58 18.15
C GLU A 146 4.70 14.09 17.87
N SER A 147 4.03 13.39 18.79
CA SER A 147 3.75 11.97 18.64
C SER A 147 2.63 11.74 17.61
N ILE A 148 2.87 10.87 16.63
CA ILE A 148 1.83 10.40 15.72
C ILE A 148 1.02 9.31 16.43
N LEU A 149 -0.26 9.58 16.66
CA LEU A 149 -1.19 8.63 17.29
C LEU A 149 -1.94 7.84 16.22
N TYR A 150 -1.86 6.51 16.31
CA TYR A 150 -2.57 5.60 15.41
C TYR A 150 -3.86 5.11 16.05
N ALA A 151 -4.96 5.16 15.30
CA ALA A 151 -6.23 4.58 15.66
C ALA A 151 -6.47 3.26 14.92
N PRO A 152 -7.27 2.33 15.47
CA PRO A 152 -7.68 1.14 14.72
C PRO A 152 -8.41 1.53 13.44
N PRO A 153 -8.37 0.67 12.39
CA PRO A 153 -9.02 0.97 11.13
C PRO A 153 -10.52 1.18 11.34
N SER A 154 -11.11 2.14 10.62
CA SER A 154 -12.53 2.51 10.72
C SER A 154 -13.51 1.34 10.51
N ASN A 155 -13.02 0.25 9.91
CA ASN A 155 -13.79 -0.93 9.56
C ASN A 155 -13.65 -2.07 10.58
N ALA A 156 -12.92 -1.86 11.67
CA ALA A 156 -12.94 -2.76 12.82
C ALA A 156 -14.30 -2.64 13.51
N GLY A 157 -15.30 -3.36 12.98
CA GLY A 157 -16.53 -3.64 13.70
C GLY A 157 -16.17 -4.14 15.09
N GLY A 158 -16.78 -3.51 16.12
CA GLY A 158 -16.39 -3.56 17.52
C GLY A 158 -15.73 -4.86 17.95
N GLY A 159 -14.44 -4.78 18.32
CA GLY A 159 -13.71 -6.00 18.61
C GLY A 159 -12.27 -5.83 19.06
N ILE A 160 -11.90 -4.74 19.76
CA ILE A 160 -10.80 -4.79 20.74
C ILE A 160 -11.26 -3.97 21.95
N GLY A 161 -11.40 -4.64 23.09
CA GLY A 161 -11.98 -4.08 24.29
C GLY A 161 -11.17 -2.91 24.84
N VAL A 162 -11.71 -1.71 24.70
CA VAL A 162 -11.50 -0.63 25.67
C VAL A 162 -12.85 -0.37 26.31
N LYS A 163 -13.13 -1.11 27.39
CA LYS A 163 -14.23 -0.77 28.29
C LYS A 163 -13.86 0.54 28.98
N ASN A 164 -14.70 1.55 28.74
CA ASN A 164 -15.02 2.67 29.62
C ASN A 164 -13.88 3.65 30.00
N PHE A 165 -13.93 4.84 29.41
CA PHE A 165 -14.09 6.05 30.23
C PHE A 165 -15.21 6.93 29.64
N LYS A 166 -16.40 6.82 30.25
CA LYS A 166 -17.43 7.85 30.12
C LYS A 166 -17.02 9.04 30.97
N LYS A 167 -17.03 10.24 30.39
CA LYS A 167 -17.68 11.41 31.00
C LYS A 167 -18.08 12.37 29.88
N SER A 168 -19.31 12.19 29.42
CA SER A 168 -20.05 13.13 28.60
C SER A 168 -20.71 14.17 29.52
N SER A 169 -20.40 15.45 29.34
CA SER A 169 -21.24 16.54 29.83
C SER A 169 -21.84 17.30 28.66
N THR A 170 -23.14 17.05 28.46
CA THR A 170 -24.20 17.97 27.98
C THR A 170 -24.16 18.52 26.54
N PRO A 171 -25.29 19.01 25.98
CA PRO A 171 -26.70 18.75 26.29
C PRO A 171 -27.53 18.31 25.06
N LYS A 172 -28.67 17.69 25.34
CA LYS A 172 -29.76 17.42 24.38
C LYS A 172 -30.15 18.68 23.61
N LYS A 173 -30.23 18.58 22.28
CA LYS A 173 -31.16 19.36 21.47
C LYS A 173 -32.15 18.42 20.78
N THR A 174 -33.37 18.52 21.25
CA THR A 174 -34.63 18.15 20.60
C THR A 174 -34.78 18.90 19.26
N GLY A 175 -35.23 18.21 18.20
CA GLY A 175 -35.61 18.85 16.93
C GLY A 175 -35.63 17.91 15.73
N SER A 176 -36.76 17.21 15.54
CA SER A 176 -37.41 16.84 14.27
C SER A 176 -36.63 16.84 12.94
N SER A 177 -36.45 15.64 12.37
CA SER A 177 -36.89 15.27 10.99
C SER A 177 -36.57 13.80 10.74
N ILE A 178 -37.59 12.94 10.70
CA ILE A 178 -37.40 11.54 10.27
C ILE A 178 -37.24 11.57 8.75
N ASP A 179 -36.00 11.57 8.28
CA ASP A 179 -35.70 11.33 6.87
C ASP A 179 -36.12 9.90 6.53
N LYS A 180 -37.35 9.75 6.02
CA LYS A 180 -37.86 8.48 5.52
C LYS A 180 -37.17 8.16 4.19
N TYR A 181 -36.06 7.44 4.24
CA TYR A 181 -35.40 6.92 3.05
C TYR A 181 -36.24 5.80 2.43
N SER A 182 -36.41 5.81 1.10
CA SER A 182 -37.18 4.81 0.36
C SER A 182 -36.29 3.88 -0.44
N CYS A 183 -36.72 2.63 -0.59
CA CYS A 183 -36.04 1.66 -1.44
C CYS A 183 -36.39 1.88 -2.91
N THR A 184 -35.38 2.04 -3.77
CA THR A 184 -35.55 2.26 -5.22
C THR A 184 -36.23 1.09 -5.94
N MET A 185 -36.14 -0.14 -5.42
CA MET A 185 -36.71 -1.32 -6.06
C MET A 185 -38.14 -1.67 -5.65
N CYS A 186 -38.55 -1.34 -4.42
CA CYS A 186 -39.90 -1.67 -3.93
C CYS A 186 -40.73 -0.46 -3.51
N GLY A 187 -40.17 0.74 -3.57
CA GLY A 187 -40.83 2.00 -3.18
C GLY A 187 -41.14 2.15 -1.70
N LYS A 188 -40.91 1.11 -0.87
CA LYS A 188 -41.23 1.13 0.56
C LYS A 188 -40.23 1.98 1.34
N SER A 189 -40.73 2.72 2.34
CA SER A 189 -39.90 3.47 3.28
C SER A 189 -39.32 2.55 4.36
N TYR A 190 -38.05 2.78 4.70
CA TYR A 190 -37.34 2.02 5.73
C TYR A 190 -36.47 2.96 6.57
N ASP A 191 -36.12 2.51 7.77
CA ASP A 191 -35.07 3.15 8.55
C ASP A 191 -33.71 2.98 7.85
N LYS A 192 -32.82 3.96 8.06
CA LYS A 192 -31.47 4.00 7.48
C LYS A 192 -30.65 2.73 7.77
N SER A 193 -30.92 2.04 8.89
CA SER A 193 -30.26 0.77 9.28
C SER A 193 -30.67 -0.45 8.43
N GLN A 194 -31.77 -0.35 7.70
CA GLN A 194 -32.34 -1.42 6.88
C GLN A 194 -32.11 -1.23 5.37
N LEU A 195 -31.44 -0.13 5.00
CA LEU A 195 -31.12 0.23 3.63
C LEU A 195 -29.62 0.07 3.36
N ILE A 196 -29.32 -0.36 2.14
CA ILE A 196 -27.99 -0.48 1.57
C ILE A 196 -27.86 0.63 0.54
N SER A 197 -26.81 1.45 0.61
CA SER A 197 -26.55 2.50 -0.37
C SER A 197 -25.92 1.92 -1.63
N ILE A 198 -26.38 2.39 -2.78
CA ILE A 198 -25.90 1.99 -4.11
C ILE A 198 -25.53 3.26 -4.88
N ASN A 199 -24.57 3.15 -5.79
CA ASN A 199 -24.04 4.27 -6.58
C ASN A 199 -23.51 5.40 -5.69
N LYS A 200 -22.54 5.10 -4.81
CA LYS A 200 -21.90 6.11 -3.95
C LYS A 200 -22.88 6.96 -3.10
N GLY A 201 -24.06 6.42 -2.78
CA GLY A 201 -25.07 7.11 -1.97
C GLY A 201 -26.19 7.79 -2.76
N HIS A 202 -26.20 7.70 -4.09
CA HIS A 202 -27.27 8.28 -4.91
C HIS A 202 -28.60 7.50 -4.85
N SER A 203 -28.59 6.23 -4.41
CA SER A 203 -29.78 5.38 -4.34
C SER A 203 -29.72 4.40 -3.17
N TYR A 204 -30.88 3.89 -2.71
CA TYR A 204 -30.99 3.02 -1.54
C TYR A 204 -31.81 1.78 -1.83
N LEU A 205 -31.38 0.62 -1.32
CA LEU A 205 -32.01 -0.67 -1.58
C LEU A 205 -32.23 -1.44 -0.27
N CYS A 206 -33.43 -1.98 -0.04
CA CYS A 206 -33.71 -2.71 1.20
C CYS A 206 -33.07 -4.11 1.17
N LYS A 207 -32.72 -4.64 2.33
CA LYS A 207 -32.08 -5.97 2.47
C LYS A 207 -32.87 -7.09 1.76
N LYS A 208 -34.20 -7.01 1.75
CA LYS A 208 -35.08 -7.99 1.06
C LYS A 208 -34.95 -7.94 -0.46
N CYS A 209 -34.93 -6.75 -1.06
CA CYS A 209 -34.74 -6.59 -2.50
C CYS A 209 -33.32 -6.99 -2.92
N PHE A 210 -32.33 -6.71 -2.08
CA PHE A 210 -30.95 -7.12 -2.34
C PHE A 210 -30.84 -8.65 -2.43
N GLN A 211 -31.36 -9.37 -1.42
CA GLN A 211 -31.28 -10.83 -1.39
C GLN A 211 -32.05 -11.54 -2.53
N LYS A 212 -33.09 -10.91 -3.09
CA LYS A 212 -33.84 -11.47 -4.23
C LYS A 212 -33.05 -11.48 -5.54
N HIS A 213 -32.06 -10.61 -5.71
CA HIS A 213 -31.26 -10.52 -6.93
C HIS A 213 -29.99 -11.39 -6.92
N PHE A 214 -29.65 -11.98 -5.78
CA PHE A 214 -28.48 -12.87 -5.62
C PHE A 214 -28.88 -14.35 -5.38
N LYS A 215 -30.10 -14.72 -5.77
CA LYS A 215 -30.53 -16.12 -5.90
C LYS A 215 -30.78 -16.46 -7.35
#